data_AF-A0A9D2L8F8-F1
#
_entry.id   AF-A0A9D2L8F8-F1
#
_cell.length_a   1.000
_cell.length_b   1.000
_cell.length_c   1.000
_cell.angle_alpha   90.00
_cell.angle_beta   90.00
_cell.angle_gamma   90.00
#
_symmetry.space_group_name_H-M   'P 1'
#
loop_
_entity.id
_entity.type
_entity.pdbx_description
1 polymer ?
#
loop_
_entity_poly.entity_id
_entity_poly.type
_entity_poly.pdbx_seq_one_letter_code
_entity_poly.pdbx_strand_id
1 'polypeptide(L)'
;MLIASDRPEQILKVIRAYPEFEEIYRQVFGFRRQIKELMSMFSDALKILDANTTKYMIEQQKEKIEQQEKKIERQEEKIKQQREEIERLKARLAFKEDHESDKPL
;
A
#
# COMPACT_ATOMS: atom_id res chain seq x y z
N MET A 1 46.26 -0.47 9.47
CA MET A 1 46.56 -0.92 8.08
C MET A 1 46.50 0.31 7.18
N LEU A 2 47.64 0.78 6.63
CA LEU A 2 47.72 2.08 5.89
C LEU A 2 46.91 2.12 4.58
N ILE A 3 46.60 0.95 4.01
CA ILE A 3 45.90 0.82 2.72
C ILE A 3 44.42 1.24 2.83
N ALA A 4 43.86 1.29 4.04
CA ALA A 4 42.46 1.67 4.29
C ALA A 4 42.22 3.17 4.54
N SER A 5 43.26 4.02 4.45
CA SER A 5 43.10 5.46 4.67
C SER A 5 42.51 6.15 3.45
N ASP A 6 41.47 6.96 3.69
CA ASP A 6 40.79 7.78 2.67
C ASP A 6 41.29 9.24 2.62
N ARG A 7 42.30 9.56 3.44
CA ARG A 7 42.88 10.90 3.48
C ARG A 7 43.86 11.11 2.32
N PRO A 8 43.66 12.10 1.45
CA PRO A 8 44.53 12.37 0.30
C PRO A 8 46.00 12.51 0.70
N GLU A 9 46.27 13.22 1.81
CA GLU A 9 47.63 13.43 2.32
C GLU A 9 48.36 12.12 2.69
N GLN A 10 47.62 11.13 3.20
CA GLN A 10 48.20 9.85 3.63
C GLN A 10 48.41 8.92 2.43
N ILE A 11 47.46 8.89 1.50
CA ILE A 11 47.57 8.13 0.25
C ILE A 11 48.77 8.62 -0.57
N LEU A 12 48.92 9.95 -0.71
CA LEU A 12 50.05 10.56 -1.41
C LEU A 12 51.39 10.23 -0.76
N LYS A 13 51.46 10.16 0.58
CA LYS A 13 52.69 9.75 1.29
C LYS A 13 53.04 8.29 0.99
N VAL A 14 52.05 7.40 0.93
CA VAL A 14 52.28 5.98 0.60
C VAL A 14 52.72 5.80 -0.84
N ILE A 15 52.03 6.44 -1.79
CA ILE A 15 52.39 6.36 -3.21
C ILE A 15 53.79 6.94 -3.47
N ARG A 16 54.17 8.02 -2.78
CA ARG A 16 55.53 8.58 -2.90
C ARG A 16 56.61 7.67 -2.32
N ALA A 17 56.31 6.97 -1.23
CA ALA A 17 57.26 6.04 -0.60
C ALA A 17 57.34 4.70 -1.34
N TYR A 18 56.23 4.28 -1.96
CA TYR A 18 56.06 3.00 -2.64
C TYR A 18 55.16 3.17 -3.88
N PRO A 19 55.72 3.59 -5.02
CA PRO A 19 54.97 3.87 -6.26
C PRO A 19 54.17 2.68 -6.79
N GLU A 20 54.59 1.44 -6.51
CA GLU A 20 53.91 0.22 -6.91
C GLU A 20 52.47 0.10 -6.39
N PHE A 21 52.12 0.80 -5.31
CA PHE A 21 50.75 0.79 -4.77
C PHE A 21 49.79 1.74 -5.49
N GLU A 22 50.26 2.61 -6.38
CA GLU A 22 49.39 3.56 -7.10
C GLU A 22 48.24 2.85 -7.82
N GLU A 23 48.55 1.77 -8.52
CA GLU A 23 47.57 1.01 -9.28
C GLU A 23 46.55 0.33 -8.37
N ILE A 24 46.99 -0.20 -7.23
CA ILE A 24 46.11 -0.83 -6.23
C ILE A 24 45.14 0.21 -5.66
N TYR A 25 45.62 1.41 -5.30
CA TYR A 25 44.74 2.49 -4.83
C TYR A 25 43.73 2.91 -5.91
N ARG A 26 44.18 3.05 -7.16
CA ARG A 26 43.31 3.40 -8.29
C ARG A 26 42.16 2.39 -8.47
N GLN A 27 42.48 1.09 -8.43
CA GLN A 27 41.49 0.01 -8.53
C GLN A 27 40.51 0.02 -7.35
N VAL A 28 41.02 0.17 -6.11
CA VAL A 28 40.17 0.22 -4.91
C VAL A 28 39.24 1.44 -4.93
N PHE A 29 39.70 2.60 -5.38
CA PHE A 29 38.85 3.80 -5.54
C PHE A 29 37.84 3.66 -6.69
N GLY A 30 38.20 2.97 -7.77
CA GLY A 30 37.28 2.62 -8.85
C GLY A 30 36.15 1.72 -8.36
N PHE A 31 36.51 0.62 -7.69
CA PHE A 31 35.55 -0.33 -7.12
C PHE A 31 34.60 0.33 -6.11
N ARG A 32 35.12 1.17 -5.21
CA ARG A 32 34.28 1.90 -4.25
C ARG A 32 33.32 2.88 -4.89
N ARG A 33 33.71 3.52 -6.01
CA ARG A 33 32.79 4.38 -6.79
C ARG A 33 31.67 3.55 -7.43
N GLN A 34 32.03 2.45 -8.09
CA GLN A 34 31.06 1.56 -8.73
C GLN A 34 30.05 0.98 -7.72
N ILE A 35 30.49 0.58 -6.51
CA ILE A 35 29.59 0.14 -5.45
C ILE A 35 28.64 1.26 -5.01
N LYS A 36 29.14 2.49 -4.84
CA LYS A 36 28.29 3.63 -4.44
C LYS A 36 27.23 3.92 -5.50
N GLU A 37 27.59 3.88 -6.78
CA GLU A 37 26.64 4.04 -7.89
C GLU A 37 25.58 2.92 -7.88
N LEU A 38 26.02 1.67 -7.72
CA LEU A 38 25.12 0.52 -7.61
C LEU A 38 24.15 0.66 -6.42
N MET A 39 24.65 1.06 -5.26
CA MET A 39 23.83 1.30 -4.06
C MET A 39 22.83 2.45 -4.27
N SER A 40 23.21 3.48 -5.01
CA SER A 40 22.29 4.57 -5.40
C SER A 40 21.17 4.03 -6.27
N MET A 41 21.49 3.27 -7.32
CA MET A 41 20.50 2.67 -8.22
C MET A 41 19.55 1.72 -7.47
N PHE A 42 20.06 0.90 -6.56
CA PHE A 42 19.22 0.05 -5.70
C PHE A 42 18.31 0.88 -4.81
N SER A 43 18.82 1.96 -4.19
CA SER A 43 18.02 2.83 -3.33
C SER A 43 16.87 3.49 -4.11
N ASP A 44 17.13 3.92 -5.34
CA ASP A 44 16.10 4.53 -6.19
C ASP A 44 15.08 3.50 -6.68
N ALA A 45 15.53 2.29 -7.04
CA ALA A 45 14.63 1.18 -7.36
C ALA A 45 13.73 0.81 -6.18
N LEU A 46 14.27 0.78 -4.95
CA LEU A 46 13.49 0.53 -3.74
C LEU A 46 12.45 1.62 -3.47
N LYS A 47 12.79 2.90 -3.66
CA LYS A 47 11.83 4.01 -3.54
C LYS A 47 10.69 3.89 -4.55
N ILE A 48 11.01 3.52 -5.80
CA ILE A 48 9.99 3.30 -6.84
C ILE A 48 9.09 2.13 -6.46
N LEU A 49 9.67 1.03 -5.99
CA LEU A 49 8.90 -0.14 -5.53
C LEU A 49 7.97 0.21 -4.36
N ASP A 50 8.46 0.97 -3.38
CA ASP A 50 7.69 1.39 -2.22
C ASP A 50 6.54 2.32 -2.61
N ALA A 51 6.80 3.29 -3.50
CA ALA A 51 5.77 4.17 -4.05
C ALA A 51 4.70 3.39 -4.82
N ASN A 52 5.10 2.41 -5.63
CA ASN A 52 4.18 1.55 -6.38
C ASN A 52 3.36 0.65 -5.44
N THR A 53 4.00 0.09 -4.42
CA THR A 53 3.33 -0.76 -3.41
C THR A 53 2.30 0.05 -2.63
N THR A 54 2.64 1.26 -2.22
CA THR A 54 1.71 2.17 -1.53
C THR A 54 0.51 2.51 -2.41
N LYS A 55 0.74 2.86 -3.69
CA LYS A 55 -0.35 3.12 -4.65
C LYS A 55 -1.25 1.91 -4.83
N TYR A 56 -0.67 0.73 -5.03
CA TYR A 56 -1.42 -0.52 -5.18
C TYR A 56 -2.27 -0.83 -3.94
N MET A 57 -1.72 -0.65 -2.73
CA MET A 57 -2.46 -0.84 -1.49
C MET A 57 -3.64 0.13 -1.35
N ILE A 58 -3.47 1.39 -1.76
CA ILE A 58 -4.55 2.39 -1.77
C ILE A 58 -5.65 1.98 -2.76
N GLU A 59 -5.29 1.54 -3.96
CA GLU A 59 -6.27 1.09 -4.97
C GLU A 59 -7.07 -0.13 -4.47
N GLN A 60 -6.39 -1.11 -3.87
CA GLN A 60 -7.04 -2.27 -3.25
C GLN A 60 -7.97 -1.88 -2.10
N GLN A 61 -7.61 -0.89 -1.29
CA GLN A 61 -8.49 -0.39 -0.23
C GLN A 61 -9.71 0.35 -0.80
N LYS A 62 -9.53 1.17 -1.84
CA LYS A 62 -10.63 1.86 -2.52
C LYS A 62 -11.63 0.86 -3.12
N GLU A 63 -11.14 -0.19 -3.77
CA GLU A 63 -11.99 -1.24 -4.33
C GLU A 63 -12.81 -1.95 -3.23
N LYS A 64 -12.19 -2.25 -2.09
CA LYS A 64 -12.89 -2.84 -0.93
C LYS A 64 -13.97 -1.92 -0.39
N ILE A 65 -13.70 -0.61 -0.28
CA ILE A 65 -14.67 0.38 0.18
C ILE A 65 -15.85 0.42 -0.79
N GLU A 66 -15.61 0.50 -2.10
CA GLU A 66 -16.67 0.52 -3.11
C GLU A 66 -17.54 -0.74 -3.06
N GLN A 67 -16.93 -1.92 -2.87
CA GLN A 67 -17.66 -3.18 -2.70
C GLN A 67 -18.52 -3.18 -1.42
N GLN A 68 -18.00 -2.61 -0.33
CA GLN A 68 -18.74 -2.49 0.93
C GLN A 68 -19.90 -1.51 0.80
N GLU A 69 -19.72 -0.37 0.17
CA GLU A 69 -20.76 0.62 -0.11
C GLU A 69 -21.90 0.01 -0.92
N LYS A 70 -21.58 -0.68 -2.03
CA LYS A 70 -22.59 -1.41 -2.83
C LYS A 70 -23.33 -2.49 -2.02
N LYS A 71 -22.66 -3.13 -1.07
CA LYS A 71 -23.29 -4.13 -0.19
C LYS A 71 -24.25 -3.47 0.80
N ILE A 72 -23.87 -2.33 1.36
CA ILE A 72 -24.71 -1.54 2.27
C ILE A 72 -25.95 -1.06 1.52
N GLU A 73 -25.80 -0.46 0.34
CA GLU A 73 -26.90 0.02 -0.49
C GLU A 73 -27.93 -1.09 -0.78
N ARG A 74 -27.46 -2.28 -1.19
CA ARG A 74 -28.33 -3.46 -1.39
C ARG A 74 -29.03 -3.92 -0.11
N GLN A 75 -28.38 -3.80 1.04
CA GLN A 75 -29.01 -4.15 2.32
C GLN A 75 -30.07 -3.12 2.71
N GLU A 76 -29.81 -1.84 2.49
CA GLU A 76 -30.78 -0.76 2.73
C GLU A 76 -32.01 -0.92 1.84
N GLU A 77 -31.85 -1.24 0.55
CA GLU A 77 -32.95 -1.54 -0.35
C GLU A 77 -33.80 -2.72 0.13
N LYS A 78 -33.15 -3.81 0.57
CA LYS A 78 -33.85 -4.98 1.12
C LYS A 78 -34.62 -4.62 2.39
N ILE A 79 -34.03 -3.84 3.29
CA ILE A 79 -34.69 -3.37 4.51
C ILE A 79 -35.91 -2.51 4.15
N LYS A 80 -35.78 -1.63 3.15
CA LYS A 80 -36.90 -0.81 2.67
C LYS A 80 -38.03 -1.66 2.12
N GLN A 81 -37.73 -2.64 1.26
CA GLN A 81 -38.72 -3.58 0.72
C GLN A 81 -39.43 -4.37 1.83
N GLN A 82 -38.68 -4.90 2.79
CA GLN A 82 -39.25 -5.64 3.93
C GLN A 82 -40.16 -4.76 4.79
N ARG A 83 -39.78 -3.49 5.02
CA ARG A 83 -40.64 -2.53 5.73
C ARG A 83 -41.94 -2.27 4.98
N GLU A 84 -41.88 -2.04 3.67
CA GLU A 84 -43.07 -1.84 2.85
C GLU A 84 -43.99 -3.08 2.86
N GLU A 85 -43.43 -4.27 2.82
CA GLU A 85 -44.19 -5.52 2.90
C GLU A 85 -44.86 -5.71 4.27
N ILE A 86 -44.14 -5.44 5.36
CA ILE A 86 -44.69 -5.46 6.72
C ILE A 86 -45.86 -4.49 6.84
N GLU A 87 -45.73 -3.26 6.35
CA GLU A 87 -46.82 -2.28 6.42
C GLU A 87 -48.05 -2.70 5.59
N ARG A 88 -47.84 -3.30 4.40
CA ARG A 88 -48.94 -3.87 3.61
C ARG A 88 -49.65 -5.02 4.34
N LEU A 89 -48.88 -5.91 4.96
CA LEU A 89 -49.45 -7.04 5.72
C LEU A 89 -50.23 -6.56 6.95
N LYS A 90 -49.70 -5.59 7.70
CA LYS A 90 -50.42 -4.96 8.82
C LYS A 90 -51.75 -4.33 8.37
N ALA A 91 -51.73 -3.55 7.29
CA ALA A 91 -52.96 -2.94 6.78
C ALA A 91 -54.00 -3.99 6.37
N ARG A 92 -53.56 -5.11 5.78
CA ARG A 92 -54.45 -6.22 5.40
C ARG A 92 -54.99 -6.98 6.60
N LEU A 93 -54.22 -7.11 7.67
CA LEU A 93 -54.67 -7.72 8.93
C LEU A 93 -55.74 -6.84 9.61
N ALA A 94 -55.49 -5.54 9.75
CA ALA A 94 -56.46 -4.60 10.31
C ALA A 94 -57.79 -4.63 9.55
N PHE A 95 -57.74 -4.63 8.21
CA PHE A 95 -58.95 -4.75 7.38
C PHE A 95 -59.71 -6.07 7.58
N LYS A 96 -59.03 -7.17 7.91
CA LYS A 96 -59.69 -8.45 8.18
C LYS A 96 -60.30 -8.49 9.58
N GLU A 97 -59.62 -7.94 10.58
CA GLU A 97 -60.12 -7.86 11.95
C GLU A 97 -61.40 -7.02 12.03
N ASP A 98 -61.47 -5.90 11.30
CA ASP A 98 -62.68 -5.07 11.21
C ASP A 98 -63.88 -5.78 10.54
N HIS A 99 -63.63 -6.75 9.66
CA HIS A 99 -64.69 -7.52 8.98
C HIS A 99 -65.08 -8.82 9.70
N GLU A 100 -64.26 -9.33 10.62
CA GLU A 100 -64.59 -10.48 11.46
C GLU A 100 -65.42 -10.09 12.69
N SER A 101 -65.27 -8.86 13.19
CA SER A 101 -66.07 -8.31 14.29
C SER A 101 -67.52 -7.95 13.90
N ASP A 102 -67.83 -7.88 12.60
CA ASP A 102 -69.17 -7.59 12.06
C ASP A 102 -69.98 -8.86 11.67
N LYS A 103 -69.47 -10.08 11.91
CA LYS A 103 -70.26 -11.30 11.69
C LYS A 103 -71.25 -11.53 12.85
N PRO A 104 -72.57 -11.53 12.60
CA PRO A 104 -73.54 -11.85 13.64
C PRO A 104 -73.46 -13.33 14.04
N LEU A 105 -73.66 -13.59 15.34
CA LEU A 105 -73.83 -14.93 15.91
C LEU A 105 -75.02 -15.67 15.28
#